data_AF-A0A969G9L3-F1
#
_entry.id   AF-A0A969G9L3-F1
#
_cell.length_a   1.000
_cell.length_b   1.000
_cell.length_c   1.000
_cell.angle_alpha   90.00
_cell.angle_beta   90.00
_cell.angle_gamma   90.00
#
_symmetry.space_group_name_H-M   'P 1'
#
loop_
_entity.id
_entity.type
_entity.pdbx_description
1 polymer ?
#
loop_
_entity_poly.entity_id
_entity_poly.type
_entity_poly.pdbx_seq_one_letter_code
_entity_poly.pdbx_strand_id
1 'polypeptide(L)'
;MELNQLSTGEQHAIIMFYALLFEVPNESLILIDEPENSLHIEWQMEFLNDMKDIIDLRGFDVLIATHSPSIINGEWDLTVSLKGIEEAEYA
;
A
#
# COMPACT_ATOMS: atom_id res chain seq x y z
N MET A 1 2.92 10.71 -23.59
CA MET A 1 1.57 10.37 -23.10
C MET A 1 1.23 11.44 -22.08
N GLU A 2 0.13 12.15 -22.28
CA GLU A 2 -0.29 13.17 -21.33
C GLU A 2 -0.88 12.50 -20.09
N LEU A 3 -0.67 13.06 -18.89
CA LEU A 3 -1.21 12.50 -17.62
C LEU A 3 -2.74 12.30 -17.68
N ASN A 4 -3.45 13.16 -18.42
CA ASN A 4 -4.90 13.10 -18.58
C ASN A 4 -5.39 11.94 -19.47
N GLN A 5 -4.50 11.16 -20.08
CA GLN A 5 -4.84 9.98 -20.87
C GLN A 5 -4.82 8.69 -20.03
N LEU A 6 -4.29 8.75 -18.80
CA LEU A 6 -4.23 7.63 -17.88
C LEU A 6 -5.54 7.51 -17.10
N SER A 7 -5.90 6.28 -16.76
CA SER A 7 -6.94 6.02 -15.77
C SER A 7 -6.57 6.62 -14.41
N THR A 8 -7.57 6.86 -13.56
CA THR A 8 -7.33 7.39 -12.21
C THR A 8 -6.43 6.48 -11.39
N GLY A 9 -6.55 5.16 -11.54
CA GLY A 9 -5.68 4.18 -10.89
C GLY A 9 -4.22 4.29 -11.35
N GLU A 10 -3.99 4.39 -12.66
CA GLU A 10 -2.63 4.60 -13.21
C GLU A 10 -2.00 5.90 -12.72
N GLN A 11 -2.76 7.00 -12.71
CA GLN A 11 -2.29 8.28 -12.20
C GLN A 11 -1.91 8.17 -10.73
N HIS A 12 -2.76 7.53 -9.91
CA HIS A 12 -2.52 7.35 -8.48
C HIS A 12 -1.25 6.52 -8.23
N ALA A 13 -1.11 5.39 -8.94
CA ALA A 13 0.05 4.51 -8.81
C ALA A 13 1.36 5.24 -9.16
N ILE A 14 1.37 5.98 -10.27
CA ILE A 14 2.56 6.73 -10.71
C ILE A 14 2.94 7.81 -9.69
N ILE A 15 1.98 8.58 -9.20
CA ILE A 15 2.23 9.66 -8.23
C ILE A 15 2.76 9.07 -6.92
N MET A 16 2.14 8.01 -6.43
CA MET A 16 2.56 7.33 -5.21
C MET A 16 3.98 6.76 -5.35
N PHE A 17 4.27 5.98 -6.38
CA PHE A 17 5.61 5.42 -6.58
C PHE A 17 6.67 6.49 -6.80
N TYR A 18 6.34 7.58 -7.50
CA TYR A 18 7.26 8.71 -7.64
C TYR A 18 7.60 9.33 -6.28
N ALA A 19 6.60 9.59 -5.43
CA ALA A 19 6.82 10.13 -4.10
C ALA A 19 7.68 9.17 -3.26
N LEU A 20 7.32 7.89 -3.25
CA LEU A 20 8.04 6.84 -2.53
C LEU A 20 9.49 6.69 -3.00
N LEU A 21 9.79 6.87 -4.28
CA LEU A 21 11.12 6.67 -4.85
C LEU A 21 12.02 7.91 -4.79
N PHE A 22 11.44 9.12 -4.76
CA PHE A 22 12.23 10.34 -4.95
C PHE A 22 11.99 11.44 -3.90
N GLU A 23 10.84 11.48 -3.23
CA GLU A 23 10.48 12.59 -2.35
C GLU A 23 10.56 12.25 -0.86
N VAL A 24 10.25 11.01 -0.50
CA VAL A 24 10.25 10.58 0.91
C VAL A 24 11.69 10.64 1.47
N PRO A 25 11.91 11.31 2.62
CA PRO A 25 13.19 11.25 3.32
C PRO A 25 13.51 9.84 3.83
N ASN A 26 14.80 9.53 3.93
CA ASN A 26 15.24 8.28 4.56
C ASN A 26 14.79 8.22 6.03
N GLU A 27 14.67 7.01 6.59
CA GLU A 27 14.28 6.79 7.99
C GLU A 27 12.90 7.38 8.36
N SER A 28 11.97 7.41 7.39
CA SER A 28 10.59 7.85 7.58
C SER A 28 9.65 6.67 7.88
N LEU A 29 8.49 6.95 8.49
CA LEU A 29 7.33 6.04 8.51
C LEU A 29 6.26 6.58 7.56
N ILE A 30 5.91 5.79 6.55
CA ILE A 30 4.89 6.13 5.56
C ILE A 30 3.59 5.45 5.93
N LEU A 31 2.50 6.21 5.91
CA LEU A 31 1.15 5.70 6.14
C LEU A 31 0.40 5.70 4.80
N ILE A 32 -0.09 4.54 4.39
CA ILE A 32 -0.86 4.38 3.16
C ILE A 32 -2.25 3.87 3.55
N ASP A 33 -3.29 4.58 3.11
CA ASP A 33 -4.68 4.26 3.39
C ASP A 33 -5.39 3.86 2.09
N GLU A 34 -6.02 2.68 2.11
CA GLU A 34 -6.75 2.06 1.00
C GLU A 34 -6.02 2.10 -0.36
N PRO A 35 -4.78 1.57 -0.47
CA PRO A 35 -4.05 1.61 -1.74
C PRO A 35 -4.73 0.83 -2.87
N GLU A 36 -5.66 -0.08 -2.57
CA GLU A 36 -6.46 -0.80 -3.56
C GLU A 36 -7.39 0.09 -4.39
N ASN A 37 -7.65 1.31 -3.93
CA ASN A 37 -8.63 2.19 -4.55
C ASN A 37 -8.23 2.50 -6.00
N SER A 38 -9.10 2.12 -6.92
CA SER A 38 -8.90 2.26 -8.37
C SER A 38 -7.78 1.39 -8.98
N LEU A 39 -7.11 0.52 -8.22
CA LEU A 39 -6.12 -0.43 -8.76
C LEU A 39 -6.79 -1.68 -9.33
N HIS A 40 -6.30 -2.12 -10.49
CA HIS A 40 -6.66 -3.41 -11.05
C HIS A 40 -6.19 -4.55 -10.13
N ILE A 41 -6.91 -5.67 -10.10
CA ILE A 41 -6.65 -6.79 -9.18
C ILE A 41 -5.22 -7.34 -9.30
N GLU A 42 -4.69 -7.36 -10.52
CA GLU A 42 -3.33 -7.80 -10.80
C GLU A 42 -2.28 -6.92 -10.10
N TRP A 43 -2.51 -5.60 -10.06
CA TRP A 43 -1.60 -4.67 -9.38
C TRP A 43 -1.76 -4.70 -7.87
N GLN A 44 -2.96 -5.00 -7.37
CA GLN A 44 -3.14 -5.23 -5.94
C GLN A 44 -2.29 -6.42 -5.46
N MET A 45 -2.24 -7.51 -6.24
CA MET A 45 -1.44 -8.69 -5.88
C MET A 45 0.07 -8.42 -5.89
N GLU A 46 0.56 -7.56 -6.79
CA GLU A 46 1.99 -7.19 -6.84
C GLU A 46 2.37 -6.07 -5.87
N PHE A 47 1.40 -5.34 -5.32
CA PHE A 47 1.62 -4.16 -4.50
C PHE A 47 2.63 -4.39 -3.36
N LEU A 48 2.47 -5.46 -2.57
CA LEU A 48 3.39 -5.72 -1.46
C LEU A 48 4.81 -6.08 -1.93
N ASN A 49 4.96 -6.72 -3.09
CA ASN A 49 6.28 -7.01 -3.66
C ASN A 49 6.97 -5.71 -4.06
N ASP A 50 6.26 -4.84 -4.78
CA ASP A 50 6.76 -3.51 -5.16
C ASP A 50 7.15 -2.69 -3.92
N MET A 51 6.32 -2.73 -2.86
CA MET A 51 6.62 -2.03 -1.62
C MET A 51 7.87 -2.58 -0.92
N LYS A 52 8.06 -3.90 -0.88
CA LYS A 52 9.27 -4.52 -0.31
C LYS A 52 10.52 -4.07 -1.06
N ASP A 53 10.49 -4.08 -2.39
CA ASP A 53 11.61 -3.63 -3.23
C ASP A 53 11.94 -2.15 -2.99
N ILE A 54 10.91 -1.30 -2.86
CA ILE A 54 11.10 0.13 -2.59
C ILE A 54 11.65 0.35 -1.17
N ILE A 55 11.15 -0.37 -0.16
CA ILE A 55 11.62 -0.29 1.23
C ILE A 55 13.11 -0.67 1.30
N ASP A 56 13.49 -1.78 0.67
CA ASP A 56 14.88 -2.24 0.62
C ASP A 56 15.80 -1.22 -0.08
N LEU A 57 15.29 -0.55 -1.11
CA LEU A 57 16.03 0.48 -1.84
C LEU A 57 16.18 1.79 -1.06
N ARG A 58 15.14 2.21 -0.32
CA ARG A 58 15.03 3.56 0.25
C ARG A 58 15.30 3.63 1.76
N GLY A 59 15.13 2.53 2.50
CA GLY A 59 15.38 2.46 3.93
C GLY A 59 14.37 3.24 4.78
N PHE A 60 13.08 3.17 4.44
CA PHE A 60 11.97 3.68 5.26
C PHE A 60 11.01 2.56 5.65
N ASP A 61 10.15 2.81 6.64
CA ASP A 61 9.10 1.89 7.05
C ASP A 61 7.74 2.29 6.45
N VAL A 62 6.84 1.30 6.29
CA VAL A 62 5.49 1.52 5.75
C VAL A 62 4.45 0.82 6.62
N LEU A 63 3.36 1.53 6.91
CA LEU A 63 2.14 0.97 7.48
C LEU A 63 0.98 1.16 6.51
N ILE A 64 0.29 0.06 6.19
CA ILE A 64 -0.81 0.03 5.23
C ILE A 64 -2.11 -0.28 5.97
N ALA A 65 -3.13 0.54 5.76
CA ALA A 65 -4.51 0.21 6.07
C ALA A 65 -5.21 -0.20 4.76
N THR A 66 -5.86 -1.37 4.76
CA THR A 66 -6.51 -1.91 3.57
C THR A 66 -7.68 -2.80 3.96
N HIS A 67 -8.71 -2.81 3.13
CA HIS A 67 -9.81 -3.76 3.16
C HIS A 67 -9.61 -4.90 2.17
N SER A 68 -8.59 -4.84 1.30
CA SER A 68 -8.35 -5.81 0.24
C SER A 68 -7.43 -6.95 0.66
N PRO A 69 -7.93 -8.20 0.73
CA PRO A 69 -7.07 -9.38 0.91
C PRO A 69 -6.08 -9.59 -0.24
N SER A 70 -6.38 -9.02 -1.41
CA SER A 70 -5.55 -9.15 -2.61
C SER A 70 -4.22 -8.43 -2.45
N ILE A 71 -4.19 -7.31 -1.71
CA ILE A 71 -2.93 -6.64 -1.34
C ILE A 71 -2.09 -7.54 -0.45
N ILE A 72 -2.71 -8.20 0.53
CA ILE A 72 -2.01 -9.05 1.50
C ILE A 72 -1.30 -10.21 0.77
N ASN A 73 -1.90 -10.73 -0.30
CA ASN A 73 -1.32 -11.74 -1.19
C ASN A 73 -0.59 -12.89 -0.47
N GLY A 74 -1.18 -13.39 0.62
CA GLY A 74 -0.64 -14.51 1.42
C GLY A 74 0.33 -14.11 2.54
N GLU A 75 0.75 -12.85 2.63
CA GLU A 75 1.64 -12.29 3.65
C GLU A 75 0.89 -11.95 4.96
N TRP A 76 0.03 -12.85 5.42
CA TRP A 76 -0.82 -12.64 6.60
C TRP A 76 -0.02 -12.40 7.90
N ASP A 77 1.22 -12.89 7.95
CA ASP A 77 2.14 -12.68 9.08
C ASP A 77 2.52 -11.19 9.27
N LEU A 78 2.33 -10.36 8.24
CA LEU A 78 2.56 -8.91 8.30
C LEU A 78 1.32 -8.12 8.78
N THR A 79 0.21 -8.81 9.08
CA THR A 79 -1.08 -8.16 9.31
C THR A 79 -1.48 -8.16 10.78
N VAL A 80 -2.17 -7.08 11.18
CA VAL A 80 -2.89 -7.01 12.44
C VAL A 80 -4.35 -6.73 12.12
N SER A 81 -5.22 -7.69 12.44
CA SER A 81 -6.65 -7.51 12.25
C SER A 81 -7.19 -6.48 13.24
N LEU A 82 -7.87 -5.46 12.72
CA LEU A 82 -8.62 -4.51 13.54
C LEU A 82 -9.91 -5.19 14.03
N LYS A 83 -9.94 -5.59 15.29
CA LYS A 83 -11.17 -6.04 15.95
C LYS A 83 -12.00 -4.83 16.38
N GLY A 84 -13.30 -4.88 16.12
CA GLY A 84 -14.24 -3.90 16.65
C GLY A 84 -14.30 -3.96 18.18
N ILE A 85 -14.65 -2.84 18.82
CA ILE A 85 -14.81 -2.73 20.29
C ILE A 85 -15.80 -3.80 20.82
N GLU A 86 -16.77 -4.21 19.99
CA GLU A 86 -17.77 -5.23 20.33
C GLU A 86 -17.18 -6.63 20.58
N GLU A 87 -16.04 -6.99 19.99
CA GLU A 87 -15.43 -8.32 20.20
C GLU A 87 -14.50 -8.39 21.42
N ALA A 88 -14.09 -7.23 21.96
CA ALA A 88 -13.22 -7.15 23.13
C ALA A 88 -13.97 -7.33 24.46
N GLU A 89 -15.29 -7.10 24.49
CA GLU A 89 -16.12 -7.29 25.69
C GLU A 89 -16.51 -8.76 25.94
N TYR A 90 -16.31 -9.65 24.97
CA TYR A 90 -16.66 -11.07 25.06
C TYR A 90 -15.47 -12.03 25.11
N ALA A 91 -14.24 -11.52 25.28
CA ALA A 91 -12.99 -12.28 25.37
C ALA A 91 -12.46 -12.39 26.81
#